data_AF-A0A0A3J3I0-F1
#
_entry.id   AF-A0A0A3J3I0-F1
#
_cell.length_a   1.000
_cell.length_b   1.000
_cell.length_c   1.000
_cell.angle_alpha   90.00
_cell.angle_beta   90.00
_cell.angle_gamma   90.00
#
_symmetry.space_group_name_H-M   'P 1'
#
loop_
_entity.id
_entity.type
_entity.pdbx_description
1 polymer ?
#
loop_
_entity_poly.entity_id
_entity_poly.type
_entity_poly.pdbx_seq_one_letter_code
_entity_poly.pdbx_strand_id
1 'polypeptide(L)'
;MIFVFYAVILILVLILIRDSFEKLHTLIAIIFFFILLHFLLSMLVIPFIEKLLSYVHSVPYISQLVYSALFYQIGSLIHSMFEEQEYEAIGELVMIAVRIVLLTYWIGEFADVLSKFSSILEKLQ
;
A
#
# COMPACT_ATOMS: atom_id res chain seq x y z
N MET A 1 11.86 4.09 -17.09
CA MET A 1 13.22 4.56 -17.46
C MET A 1 13.29 6.07 -17.68
N ILE A 2 12.42 6.68 -18.47
CA ILE A 2 12.37 8.15 -18.67
C ILE A 2 12.23 8.97 -17.36
N PHE A 3 11.49 8.48 -16.37
CA PHE A 3 11.29 9.20 -15.10
C PHE A 3 12.48 9.15 -14.15
N VAL A 4 13.23 8.04 -14.16
CA VAL A 4 14.51 7.94 -13.44
C VAL A 4 15.48 8.95 -14.04
N PHE A 5 15.46 9.12 -15.37
CA PHE A 5 16.25 10.12 -16.06
C PHE A 5 15.86 11.56 -15.67
N TYR A 6 14.56 11.88 -15.61
CA TYR A 6 14.10 13.18 -15.10
C TYR A 6 14.47 13.40 -13.64
N ALA A 7 14.34 12.40 -12.78
CA ALA A 7 14.73 12.48 -11.37
C ALA A 7 16.24 12.74 -11.22
N VAL A 8 17.08 12.10 -12.02
CA VAL A 8 18.54 12.31 -12.04
C VAL A 8 18.89 13.72 -12.51
N ILE A 9 18.26 14.22 -13.58
CA ILE A 9 18.44 15.60 -14.05
C ILE A 9 18.04 16.60 -12.95
N LEU A 10 16.94 16.32 -12.26
CA LEU A 10 16.41 17.18 -11.20
C LEU A 10 17.36 17.24 -9.99
N ILE A 11 17.94 16.10 -9.61
CA ILE A 11 18.96 16.01 -8.56
C ILE A 11 20.20 16.82 -8.96
N LEU A 12 20.65 16.72 -10.21
CA LEU A 12 21.79 17.50 -10.71
C LEU A 12 21.52 19.01 -10.67
N VAL A 13 20.32 19.45 -11.04
CA VAL A 13 19.91 20.86 -10.94
C VAL A 13 19.87 21.34 -9.49
N LEU A 14 19.34 20.53 -8.57
CA LEU A 14 19.32 20.84 -7.14
C LEU A 14 20.73 20.99 -6.57
N ILE A 15 21.65 20.10 -6.90
CA ILE A 15 23.06 20.19 -6.48
C ILE A 15 23.70 21.49 -6.98
N LEU A 16 23.42 21.89 -8.22
CA LEU A 16 23.96 23.12 -8.82
C LEU A 16 23.43 24.40 -8.14
N ILE A 17 22.16 24.38 -7.71
CA ILE A 17 21.53 25.49 -6.97
C ILE A 17 22.05 25.55 -5.54
N ARG A 18 22.34 24.41 -4.90
CA ARG A 18 22.91 24.33 -3.55
C ARG A 18 24.21 25.11 -3.43
N ASP A 19 25.10 24.93 -4.39
CA ASP A 19 26.42 25.58 -4.41
C ASP A 19 26.34 27.08 -4.70
N SER A 20 25.24 27.56 -5.28
CA SER A 20 25.05 28.97 -5.64
C SER A 20 24.30 29.78 -4.57
N PHE A 21 23.23 29.21 -3.98
CA PHE A 21 22.35 29.93 -3.05
C PHE A 21 21.69 28.98 -2.04
N GLU A 22 22.28 28.85 -0.85
CA GLU A 22 21.90 27.87 0.17
C GLU A 22 20.44 28.01 0.67
N LYS A 23 19.96 29.24 0.92
CA LYS A 23 18.55 29.48 1.34
C LYS A 23 17.54 29.22 0.22
N LEU A 24 17.93 29.50 -1.03
CA LEU A 24 17.07 29.28 -2.20
C LEU A 24 16.98 27.79 -2.53
N HIS A 25 18.07 27.05 -2.34
CA HIS A 25 18.10 25.59 -2.50
C HIS A 25 17.08 24.89 -1.61
N THR A 26 17.00 25.22 -0.32
CA THR A 26 16.03 24.58 0.59
C THR A 26 14.58 24.82 0.16
N LEU A 27 14.24 26.04 -0.24
CA LEU A 27 12.90 26.37 -0.73
C LEU A 27 12.57 25.59 -2.01
N ILE A 28 13.50 25.59 -2.97
CA ILE A 28 13.36 24.90 -4.25
C ILE A 28 13.26 23.38 -4.05
N ALA A 29 14.04 22.80 -3.14
CA ALA A 29 14.00 21.38 -2.80
C ALA A 29 12.64 20.96 -2.23
N ILE A 30 12.05 21.75 -1.34
CA ILE A 30 10.70 21.48 -0.80
C ILE A 30 9.66 21.54 -1.91
N ILE A 31 9.68 22.59 -2.75
CA ILE A 31 8.75 22.71 -3.88
C ILE A 31 8.89 21.52 -4.83
N PHE A 32 10.12 21.15 -5.17
CA PHE A 32 10.39 20.00 -6.03
C PHE A 32 9.95 18.68 -5.42
N PHE A 33 10.14 18.48 -4.11
CA PHE A 33 9.66 17.29 -3.42
C PHE A 33 8.14 17.16 -3.57
N PHE A 34 7.37 18.23 -3.35
CA PHE A 34 5.92 18.19 -3.52
C PHE A 34 5.49 17.98 -4.97
N ILE A 35 6.18 18.57 -5.95
CA ILE A 35 5.91 18.33 -7.38
C ILE A 35 6.18 16.87 -7.74
N LEU A 36 7.32 16.32 -7.32
CA LEU A 36 7.69 14.93 -7.57
C LEU A 36 6.70 13.98 -6.90
N LEU A 37 6.34 14.26 -5.64
CA LEU A 37 5.35 13.48 -4.90
C LEU A 37 4.00 13.50 -5.60
N HIS A 38 3.51 14.67 -6.02
CA HIS A 38 2.28 14.78 -6.78
C HIS A 38 2.36 13.98 -8.10
N PHE A 39 3.46 14.06 -8.83
CA PHE A 39 3.63 13.34 -10.09
C PHE A 39 3.64 11.82 -9.87
N LEU A 40 4.34 11.34 -8.84
CA LEU A 40 4.39 9.93 -8.47
C LEU A 40 3.00 9.43 -8.03
N LEU A 41 2.29 10.19 -7.19
CA LEU A 41 0.94 9.84 -6.75
C LEU A 41 -0.03 9.80 -7.93
N SER A 42 -0.06 10.84 -8.76
CA SER A 42 -0.99 10.95 -9.88
C SER A 42 -0.74 9.91 -10.96
N MET A 43 0.51 9.48 -11.17
CA MET A 43 0.87 8.59 -12.25
C MET A 43 0.89 7.10 -11.87
N LEU A 44 1.16 6.78 -10.60
CA LEU A 44 1.21 5.39 -10.13
C LEU A 44 0.03 5.06 -9.23
N VAL A 45 -0.21 5.88 -8.21
CA VAL A 45 -1.18 5.55 -7.15
C VAL A 45 -2.61 5.73 -7.62
N ILE A 46 -2.94 6.84 -8.29
CA ILE A 46 -4.30 7.08 -8.81
C ILE A 46 -4.74 5.99 -9.81
N PRO A 47 -4.02 5.71 -10.91
CA PRO A 47 -4.46 4.69 -11.87
C PRO A 47 -4.44 3.28 -11.28
N PHE A 48 -3.55 3.01 -10.32
CA PHE A 48 -3.59 1.75 -9.57
C PHE A 48 -4.86 1.63 -8.74
N ILE A 49 -5.25 2.67 -8.00
CA ILE A 49 -6.49 2.68 -7.22
C ILE A 49 -7.71 2.57 -8.13
N GLU A 50 -7.77 3.31 -9.25
CA GLU A 50 -8.87 3.21 -10.22
C GLU A 50 -8.99 1.80 -10.80
N LYS A 51 -7.87 1.19 -11.19
CA LYS A 51 -7.84 -0.17 -11.71
C LYS A 51 -8.24 -1.18 -10.63
N LEU A 52 -7.79 -0.99 -9.38
CA LEU A 52 -8.17 -1.81 -8.25
C LEU A 52 -9.69 -1.73 -8.00
N LEU A 53 -10.25 -0.52 -7.95
CA LEU A 53 -11.68 -0.28 -7.78
C LEU A 53 -12.51 -0.92 -8.91
N SER A 54 -12.00 -0.89 -10.15
CA SER A 54 -12.65 -1.56 -11.28
C SER A 54 -12.75 -3.08 -11.09
N TYR A 55 -11.75 -3.72 -10.47
CA TYR A 55 -11.77 -5.15 -10.18
C TYR A 55 -12.57 -5.50 -8.92
N VAL A 56 -12.54 -4.64 -7.91
CA VAL A 56 -13.33 -4.76 -6.67
C VAL A 56 -14.81 -4.93 -6.97
N HIS A 57 -15.32 -4.31 -8.05
CA HIS A 57 -16.73 -4.40 -8.43
C HIS A 57 -17.03 -5.55 -9.40
N SER A 58 -16.01 -6.08 -10.09
CA SER A 58 -16.19 -7.02 -11.21
C SER A 58 -15.83 -8.47 -10.87
N VAL A 59 -14.98 -8.69 -9.86
CA VAL A 59 -14.45 -10.01 -9.53
C VAL A 59 -14.78 -10.36 -8.08
N PRO A 60 -15.44 -11.50 -7.81
CA PRO A 60 -15.73 -11.95 -6.45
C PRO A 60 -14.46 -12.01 -5.59
N TYR A 61 -14.57 -11.67 -4.31
CA TYR A 61 -13.48 -11.78 -3.32
C TYR A 61 -12.32 -10.79 -3.48
N ILE A 62 -12.27 -9.95 -4.53
CA ILE A 62 -11.19 -8.96 -4.69
C ILE A 62 -11.28 -7.83 -3.69
N SER A 63 -12.48 -7.37 -3.32
CA SER A 63 -12.63 -6.37 -2.25
C SER A 63 -12.11 -6.91 -0.92
N GLN A 64 -12.38 -8.17 -0.61
CA GLN A 64 -11.86 -8.89 0.56
C GLN A 64 -10.32 -9.02 0.54
N LEU A 65 -9.72 -9.30 -0.63
CA LEU A 65 -8.26 -9.34 -0.78
C LEU A 65 -7.61 -7.96 -0.58
N VAL A 66 -8.20 -6.91 -1.15
CA VAL A 66 -7.72 -5.53 -0.99
C VAL A 66 -7.79 -5.11 0.47
N TYR A 67 -8.92 -5.38 1.13
CA TYR A 67 -9.07 -5.13 2.56
C TYR A 67 -8.00 -5.86 3.37
N SER A 68 -7.79 -7.15 3.09
CA SER A 68 -6.79 -7.97 3.80
C SER A 68 -5.37 -7.42 3.62
N ALA A 69 -5.00 -7.02 2.40
CA ALA A 69 -3.69 -6.47 2.10
C ALA A 69 -3.45 -5.12 2.79
N LEU A 70 -4.44 -4.23 2.76
CA LEU A 70 -4.36 -2.94 3.45
C LEU A 70 -4.30 -3.11 4.97
N PHE A 71 -5.12 -3.99 5.52
CA PHE A 71 -5.14 -4.29 6.94
C PHE A 71 -3.79 -4.85 7.42
N TYR A 72 -3.22 -5.79 6.66
CA TYR A 72 -1.87 -6.31 6.92
C TYR A 72 -0.81 -5.22 6.85
N GLN A 73 -0.87 -4.35 5.81
CA GLN A 73 0.10 -3.28 5.64
C GLN A 73 0.06 -2.27 6.80
N ILE A 74 -1.14 -1.91 7.28
CA ILE A 74 -1.30 -1.06 8.46
C ILE A 74 -0.72 -1.76 9.69
N GLY A 75 -1.03 -3.05 9.89
CA GLY A 75 -0.45 -3.86 10.96
C GLY A 75 1.09 -3.84 10.94
N SER A 76 1.67 -4.01 9.75
CA SER A 76 3.13 -3.99 9.55
C SER A 76 3.75 -2.61 9.79
N LEU A 77 3.04 -1.52 9.51
CA LEU A 77 3.52 -0.16 9.82
C LEU A 77 3.49 0.10 11.33
N ILE A 78 2.43 -0.36 12.01
CA ILE A 78 2.35 -0.27 13.47
C ILE A 78 3.45 -1.14 14.10
N HIS A 79 3.71 -2.33 13.54
CA HIS A 79 4.81 -3.19 13.95
C HIS A 79 6.16 -2.46 13.92
N SER A 80 6.52 -1.87 12.79
CA SER A 80 7.80 -1.18 12.65
C SER A 80 7.91 0.02 13.60
N MET A 81 6.82 0.73 13.88
CA MET A 81 6.80 1.81 14.88
C MET A 81 7.13 1.32 16.30
N PHE A 82 6.73 0.09 16.65
CA PHE A 82 7.07 -0.51 17.95
C PHE A 82 8.49 -1.07 17.98
N GLU A 83 8.99 -1.66 16.88
CA GLU A 83 10.39 -2.05 16.77
C GLU A 83 11.35 -0.85 16.92
N GLU A 84 11.05 0.25 16.24
CA GLU A 84 11.85 1.49 16.32
C GLU A 84 11.90 2.10 17.73
N GLN A 85 10.95 1.76 18.60
CA GLN A 85 10.85 2.25 19.98
C GLN A 85 11.31 1.21 21.03
N GLU A 86 12.02 0.16 20.62
CA GLU A 86 12.49 -0.93 21.51
C GLU A 86 11.35 -1.72 22.19
N TYR A 87 10.14 -1.69 21.61
CA TYR A 87 8.96 -2.42 22.06
C TYR A 87 8.64 -3.63 21.16
N GLU A 88 9.67 -4.35 20.72
CA GLU A 88 9.57 -5.48 19.77
C GLU A 88 8.50 -6.51 20.17
N ALA A 89 8.43 -6.88 21.45
CA ALA A 89 7.45 -7.84 21.95
C ALA A 89 5.99 -7.37 21.76
N ILE A 90 5.72 -6.07 21.91
CA ILE A 90 4.39 -5.50 21.66
C ILE A 90 4.12 -5.47 20.16
N GLY A 91 5.13 -5.13 19.36
CA GLY A 91 5.06 -5.22 17.92
C GLY A 91 4.64 -6.62 17.45
N GLU A 92 5.31 -7.66 17.91
CA GLU A 92 4.99 -9.05 17.53
C GLU A 92 3.56 -9.42 17.92
N LEU A 93 3.09 -8.97 19.09
CA LEU A 93 1.69 -9.17 19.50
C LEU A 93 0.69 -8.49 18.54
N VAL A 94 1.01 -7.30 18.02
CA VAL A 94 0.19 -6.62 16.99
C VAL A 94 0.12 -7.49 15.73
N MET A 95 1.24 -8.02 15.26
CA MET A 95 1.26 -8.86 14.06
C MET A 95 0.54 -10.19 14.25
N ILE A 96 0.67 -10.80 15.43
CA ILE A 96 -0.09 -11.99 15.79
C ILE A 96 -1.60 -11.69 15.77
N ALA A 97 -2.03 -10.58 16.38
CA ALA A 97 -3.44 -10.17 16.38
C ALA A 97 -3.96 -9.93 14.95
N VAL A 98 -3.20 -9.22 14.12
CA VAL A 98 -3.54 -8.98 12.71
C VAL A 98 -3.71 -10.30 11.94
N ARG A 99 -2.77 -11.24 12.11
CA ARG A 99 -2.83 -12.57 11.47
C ARG A 99 -4.05 -13.37 11.92
N ILE A 100 -4.37 -13.36 13.22
CA ILE A 100 -5.56 -14.06 13.76
C ILE A 100 -6.85 -13.47 13.18
N VAL A 101 -6.96 -12.15 13.10
CA VAL A 101 -8.12 -11.48 12.50
C VAL A 101 -8.29 -11.87 11.04
N LEU A 102 -7.20 -11.81 10.26
CA LEU A 102 -7.22 -12.21 8.85
C LEU A 102 -7.57 -13.69 8.67
N LEU A 103 -7.00 -14.59 9.47
CA LEU A 103 -7.32 -16.02 9.43
C LEU A 103 -8.81 -16.25 9.72
N THR A 104 -9.33 -15.65 10.79
CA THR A 104 -10.74 -15.79 11.19
C THR A 104 -11.66 -15.28 10.09
N TYR A 105 -11.32 -14.14 9.50
CA TYR A 105 -12.06 -13.56 8.38
C TYR A 105 -12.13 -14.50 7.17
N TRP A 106 -10.98 -15.02 6.73
CA TRP A 106 -10.90 -15.90 5.57
C TRP A 106 -11.53 -17.27 5.80
N ILE A 107 -11.50 -17.79 7.04
CA ILE A 107 -12.24 -19.02 7.40
C ILE A 107 -13.74 -18.82 7.18
N GLY A 108 -14.28 -17.66 7.57
CA GLY A 108 -15.69 -17.32 7.34
C GLY A 108 -16.04 -17.27 5.85
N GLU A 109 -15.27 -16.52 5.07
CA GLU A 109 -15.47 -16.42 3.61
C GLU A 109 -15.35 -17.79 2.92
N PHE A 110 -14.43 -18.64 3.37
CA PHE A 110 -14.26 -20.00 2.83
C PHE A 110 -15.43 -20.92 3.16
N ALA A 111 -15.99 -20.83 4.37
CA ALA A 111 -17.20 -21.57 4.74
C ALA A 111 -18.40 -21.20 3.85
N ASP A 112 -18.55 -19.92 3.52
CA ASP A 112 -19.59 -19.44 2.61
C ASP A 112 -19.38 -19.94 1.17
N VAL A 113 -18.13 -20.02 0.70
CA VAL A 113 -17.82 -20.61 -0.61
C VAL A 113 -18.17 -22.10 -0.63
N LEU A 114 -17.78 -22.84 0.41
CA LEU A 114 -18.06 -24.27 0.53
C LEU A 114 -19.55 -24.57 0.57
N SER A 115 -20.34 -23.79 1.32
CA SER A 115 -21.78 -23.97 1.40
C SER A 115 -22.46 -23.74 0.04
N LYS A 116 -22.06 -22.69 -0.69
CA LYS A 116 -22.53 -22.44 -2.06
C LYS A 116 -22.16 -23.56 -3.01
N PHE A 117 -20.92 -24.04 -2.94
CA PHE A 117 -20.44 -25.15 -3.78
C PHE A 117 -21.23 -26.45 -3.51
N SER A 118 -21.44 -26.78 -2.24
CA SER A 118 -22.26 -27.94 -1.84
C SER A 118 -23.69 -27.83 -2.39
N SER A 119 -24.30 -26.64 -2.30
CA SER A 119 -25.65 -26.41 -2.81
C SER A 119 -25.78 -26.56 -4.33
N ILE A 120 -24.69 -26.30 -5.08
CA ILE A 120 -24.65 -26.50 -6.52
C ILE A 120 -24.53 -27.99 -6.85
N LEU A 121 -23.68 -28.72 -6.12
CA LEU A 121 -23.53 -30.17 -6.26
C LEU A 121 -24.85 -30.91 -6.00
N GLU A 122 -25.57 -30.55 -4.94
CA GLU A 122 -26.88 -31.14 -4.63
C GLU A 122 -27.93 -30.91 -5.72
N LYS A 123 -27.87 -29.79 -6.44
CA LYS A 123 -28.79 -29.49 -7.55
C LYS A 123 -28.44 -30.20 -8.86
N LEU A 124 -27.25 -30.78 -8.96
CA LEU A 124 -26.77 -31.51 -10.13
C LEU A 124 -26.97 -33.03 -10.02
N GLN A 125 -27.33 -33.53 -8.84
CA GLN A 125 -27.78 -34.91 -8.60
C GLN A 125 -29.29 -35.04 -8.72
#